data_AF-A0A6I2ZQK5-F1
#
_entry.id   AF-A0A6I2ZQK5-F1
#
_cell.length_a   1.000
_cell.length_b   1.000
_cell.length_c   1.000
_cell.angle_alpha   90.00
_cell.angle_beta   90.00
_cell.angle_gamma   90.00
#
_symmetry.space_group_name_H-M   'P 1'
#
loop_
_entity.id
_entity.type
_entity.pdbx_description
1 polymer ?
#
loop_
_entity_poly.entity_id
_entity_poly.type
_entity_poly.pdbx_seq_one_letter_code
_entity_poly.pdbx_strand_id
1 'polypeptide(L)'
;MQQGLSDENYNSVQHYQDHPDFTDRERLAAEYAERFAIDHTSVDDELWGRLQSVYSDTELLELTMTIGFCVGMGRAFQVLDVARDFDILWSREPETKSTNE
;
A
#
# COMPACT_ATOMS: atom_id res chain seq x y z
N MET A 1 17.35 3.82 -5.42
CA MET A 1 16.11 4.08 -4.66
C MET A 1 16.14 3.16 -3.46
N GLN A 2 16.57 3.66 -2.30
CA GLN A 2 16.60 2.87 -1.08
C GLN A 2 15.14 2.73 -0.61
N GLN A 3 14.51 1.61 -0.96
CA GLN A 3 13.15 1.32 -0.55
C GLN A 3 13.17 1.12 0.96
N GLY A 4 12.41 1.95 1.70
CA GLY A 4 12.38 1.92 3.17
C GLY A 4 11.78 0.64 3.76
N LEU A 5 11.23 -0.25 2.93
CA LEU A 5 10.78 -1.59 3.34
C LEU A 5 11.74 -2.64 2.78
N SER A 6 12.16 -3.57 3.64
CA SER A 6 12.74 -4.85 3.22
C SER A 6 11.67 -5.74 2.58
N ASP A 7 12.10 -6.73 1.79
CA ASP A 7 11.18 -7.77 1.28
C ASP A 7 10.45 -8.51 2.41
N GLU A 8 11.11 -8.64 3.56
CA GLU A 8 10.53 -9.23 4.77
C GLU A 8 9.38 -8.37 5.33
N ASN A 9 9.57 -7.05 5.43
CA ASN A 9 8.51 -6.12 5.84
C ASN A 9 7.32 -6.11 4.87
N TYR A 10 7.58 -6.26 3.56
CA TYR A 10 6.52 -6.33 2.56
C TYR A 10 5.67 -7.61 2.73
N ASN A 11 6.32 -8.74 2.96
CA ASN A 11 5.64 -10.03 3.14
C ASN A 11 4.90 -10.12 4.49
N SER A 12 5.34 -9.36 5.50
CA SER A 12 4.73 -9.35 6.84
C SER A 12 3.71 -8.25 7.05
N VAL A 13 3.40 -7.44 6.02
CA VAL A 13 2.43 -6.33 6.13
C VAL A 13 1.04 -6.78 6.57
N GLN A 14 0.67 -8.04 6.34
CA GLN A 14 -0.60 -8.63 6.82
C GLN A 14 -0.60 -8.91 8.33
N HIS A 15 0.57 -8.88 8.97
CA HIS A 15 0.80 -9.12 10.39
C HIS A 15 1.37 -7.88 11.09
N TYR A 16 1.10 -6.68 10.54
CA TYR A 16 1.65 -5.42 11.02
C TYR A 16 1.43 -5.17 12.52
N GLN A 17 0.34 -5.70 13.09
CA GLN A 17 -0.02 -5.53 14.50
C GLN A 17 1.01 -6.13 15.46
N ASP A 18 1.52 -7.32 15.15
CA ASP A 18 2.41 -8.09 16.04
C ASP A 18 3.88 -8.06 15.60
N HIS A 19 4.16 -7.50 14.42
CA HIS A 19 5.49 -7.59 13.84
C HIS A 19 6.43 -6.51 14.39
N PRO A 20 7.62 -6.89 14.92
CA PRO A 20 8.49 -6.00 15.69
C PRO A 20 9.11 -4.87 14.86
N ASP A 21 9.16 -5.03 13.54
CA ASP A 21 9.82 -4.07 12.64
C ASP A 21 8.95 -2.87 12.26
N PHE A 22 7.66 -2.86 12.61
CA PHE A 22 6.80 -1.69 12.44
C PHE A 22 6.80 -0.83 13.69
N THR A 23 7.05 0.45 13.50
CA THR A 23 6.87 1.46 14.54
C THR A 23 5.40 1.63 14.88
N ASP A 24 5.10 2.13 16.08
CA ASP A 24 3.71 2.40 16.50
C ASP A 24 2.98 3.35 15.54
N ARG A 25 3.71 4.28 14.93
CA ARG A 25 3.19 5.19 13.91
C ARG A 25 2.79 4.45 12.64
N GLU A 26 3.62 3.54 12.13
CA GLU A 26 3.32 2.72 10.94
C GLU A 26 2.17 1.75 11.20
N ARG A 27 2.13 1.12 12.38
CA ARG A 27 1.02 0.23 12.76
C ARG A 27 -0.31 0.97 12.77
N LEU A 28 -0.31 2.21 13.27
CA LEU A 28 -1.52 3.03 13.32
C LEU A 28 -1.98 3.47 11.93
N ALA A 29 -1.05 3.79 11.02
CA ALA A 29 -1.39 4.04 9.62
C ALA A 29 -1.96 2.80 8.92
N ALA A 30 -1.40 1.61 9.19
CA ALA A 30 -1.92 0.36 8.65
C ALA A 30 -3.32 0.03 9.20
N GLU A 31 -3.56 0.21 10.51
CA GLU A 31 -4.89 0.07 11.14
C GLU A 31 -5.91 1.02 10.50
N TYR A 32 -5.54 2.28 10.29
CA TYR A 32 -6.40 3.26 9.62
C TYR A 32 -6.69 2.87 8.16
N ALA A 33 -5.68 2.43 7.41
CA ALA A 33 -5.84 2.01 6.02
C ALA A 33 -6.76 0.79 5.89
N GLU A 34 -6.62 -0.19 6.78
CA GLU A 34 -7.46 -1.39 6.81
C GLU A 34 -8.92 -1.03 7.11
N ARG A 35 -9.18 -0.26 8.17
CA ARG A 35 -10.54 0.20 8.49
C ARG A 35 -11.12 1.03 7.35
N PHE A 36 -10.38 1.99 6.81
CA PHE A 36 -10.85 2.80 5.69
C PHE A 36 -11.23 1.96 4.45
N ALA A 37 -10.46 0.91 4.13
CA ALA A 37 -10.70 0.07 2.97
C ALA A 37 -11.90 -0.88 3.14
N ILE A 38 -12.09 -1.44 4.35
CA ILE A 38 -13.10 -2.47 4.65
C ILE A 38 -14.40 -1.84 5.17
N ASP A 39 -14.30 -0.97 6.18
CA ASP A 39 -15.43 -0.30 6.83
C ASP A 39 -15.01 1.09 7.32
N HIS A 40 -15.04 2.07 6.41
CA HIS A 40 -14.69 3.46 6.72
C HIS A 40 -15.60 4.11 7.79
N THR A 41 -16.75 3.52 8.10
CA THR A 41 -17.63 4.02 9.18
C THR A 41 -17.16 3.59 10.56
N SER A 42 -16.25 2.61 10.64
CA SER A 42 -15.60 2.15 11.87
C SER A 42 -14.39 2.99 12.30
N VAL A 43 -14.06 4.03 11.54
CA VAL A 43 -13.07 5.05 11.94
C VAL A 43 -13.75 5.97 12.95
N ASP A 44 -13.62 5.61 14.23
CA ASP A 44 -14.20 6.33 15.36
C ASP A 44 -13.28 7.43 15.88
N ASP A 45 -13.82 8.25 16.80
CA ASP A 45 -13.08 9.34 17.45
C ASP A 45 -11.87 8.84 18.25
N GLU A 46 -11.89 7.59 18.73
CA GLU A 46 -10.78 6.98 19.47
C GLU A 46 -9.58 6.73 18.55
N LEU A 47 -9.80 6.07 17.41
CA LEU A 47 -8.77 5.86 16.40
C LEU A 47 -8.27 7.20 15.84
N TRP A 48 -9.19 8.14 15.58
CA TRP A 48 -8.83 9.46 15.10
C TRP A 48 -7.97 10.23 16.11
N GLY A 49 -8.30 10.16 17.39
CA GLY A 49 -7.50 10.77 18.46
C GLY A 49 -6.10 10.15 18.59
N ARG A 50 -5.99 8.82 18.45
CA ARG A 50 -4.68 8.14 18.39
C ARG A 50 -3.85 8.66 17.21
N LEU A 51 -4.46 8.79 16.03
CA LEU A 51 -3.81 9.29 14.82
C LEU A 51 -3.30 10.72 14.99
N GLN A 52 -4.13 11.62 15.52
CA GLN A 52 -3.75 13.02 15.79
C GLN A 52 -2.64 13.16 16.84
N SER A 53 -2.41 12.17 17.69
CA SER A 53 -1.33 12.21 18.69
C SER A 53 0.06 11.97 18.09
N VAL A 54 0.14 11.35 16.91
CA VAL A 54 1.40 10.99 16.25
C VAL A 54 1.56 11.56 14.84
N TYR A 55 0.50 12.11 14.25
CA TYR A 55 0.51 12.76 12.93
C TYR A 55 -0.01 14.21 13.03
N SER A 56 0.55 15.08 12.20
CA SER A 56 0.00 16.42 11.95
C SER A 56 -1.21 16.36 11.01
N ASP A 57 -2.04 17.42 11.02
CA ASP A 57 -3.22 17.52 10.14
C ASP A 57 -2.87 17.36 8.65
N THR A 58 -1.73 17.92 8.22
CA THR A 58 -1.24 17.77 6.84
C THR A 58 -0.92 16.31 6.52
N GLU A 59 -0.22 15.61 7.43
CA GLU A 59 0.14 14.21 7.23
C GLU A 59 -1.11 13.31 7.23
N LEU A 60 -2.13 13.63 8.05
CA LEU A 60 -3.40 12.90 8.05
C LEU A 60 -4.20 13.10 6.77
N LEU A 61 -4.20 14.32 6.22
CA LEU A 61 -4.79 14.59 4.91
C LEU A 61 -4.08 13.78 3.82
N GLU A 62 -2.75 13.83 3.78
CA GLU A 62 -1.95 13.11 2.80
C GLU A 62 -2.13 11.58 2.91
N LEU A 63 -2.13 11.06 4.14
CA LEU A 63 -2.38 9.65 4.43
C LEU A 63 -3.76 9.22 3.92
N THR A 64 -4.80 9.99 4.25
CA THR A 64 -6.18 9.71 3.83
C THR A 64 -6.33 9.73 2.31
N MET A 65 -5.77 10.74 1.64
CA MET A 65 -5.80 10.84 0.18
C MET A 65 -5.06 9.69 -0.49
N THR A 66 -3.91 9.30 0.06
CA THR A 66 -3.12 8.18 -0.45
C THR A 66 -3.86 6.86 -0.33
N ILE A 67 -4.47 6.59 0.83
CA ILE A 67 -5.29 5.39 1.06
C ILE A 67 -6.47 5.37 0.08
N GLY A 68 -7.20 6.49 -0.04
CA GLY A 68 -8.33 6.62 -0.96
C GLY A 68 -7.94 6.36 -2.42
N PHE A 69 -6.81 6.90 -2.86
CA PHE A 69 -6.26 6.66 -4.19
C PHE A 69 -5.94 5.18 -4.41
N CYS A 70 -5.21 4.53 -3.49
CA CYS A 70 -4.85 3.11 -3.59
C CYS A 70 -6.09 2.20 -3.67
N VAL A 71 -7.09 2.43 -2.81
CA VAL A 71 -8.35 1.68 -2.82
C VAL A 71 -9.14 1.91 -4.12
N GLY A 72 -9.24 3.16 -4.57
CA GLY A 72 -9.92 3.52 -5.82
C GLY A 72 -9.26 2.87 -7.03
N MET A 73 -7.93 2.91 -7.11
CA MET A 73 -7.15 2.27 -8.16
C MET A 73 -7.31 0.75 -8.18
N GLY A 74 -7.22 0.09 -7.02
CA GLY A 74 -7.44 -1.35 -6.92
C GLY A 74 -8.83 -1.77 -7.42
N ARG A 75 -9.87 -1.00 -7.06
CA ARG A 75 -11.23 -1.22 -7.56
C ARG A 75 -11.35 -0.98 -9.07
N ALA A 76 -10.71 0.07 -9.59
CA ALA A 76 -10.70 0.35 -11.02
C ALA A 76 -10.04 -0.77 -11.82
N PHE A 77 -8.89 -1.28 -11.36
CA PHE A 77 -8.20 -2.41 -12.01
C PHE A 77 -9.03 -3.69 -11.99
N GLN A 78 -9.75 -3.95 -10.90
CA GLN A 78 -10.68 -5.07 -10.82
C GLN A 78 -11.83 -4.93 -11.82
N VAL A 79 -12.41 -3.74 -11.96
CA VAL A 79 -13.49 -3.46 -12.93
C VAL A 79 -13.02 -3.63 -14.37
N LEU A 80 -11.77 -3.24 -14.65
CA LEU A 80 -11.16 -3.33 -15.97
C LEU A 80 -10.52 -4.70 -16.27
N ASP A 81 -10.56 -5.64 -15.31
CA ASP A 81 -9.92 -6.98 -15.38
C ASP A 81 -8.41 -6.96 -15.72
N VAL A 82 -7.72 -5.88 -15.35
CA VAL A 82 -6.28 -5.67 -15.67
C VAL A 82 -5.39 -6.69 -14.94
N ALA A 83 -5.80 -7.15 -13.76
CA ALA A 83 -5.03 -8.08 -12.94
C ALA A 83 -4.95 -9.50 -13.50
N ARG A 84 -5.79 -9.88 -14.48
CA ARG A 84 -5.78 -11.23 -15.08
C ARG A 84 -5.01 -11.32 -16.38
N ASP A 85 -4.84 -10.21 -17.11
CA ASP A 85 -4.35 -10.24 -18.49
C ASP A 85 -2.90 -9.75 -18.64
N PHE A 86 -2.33 -9.16 -17.59
CA PHE A 86 -0.90 -8.81 -17.57
C PHE A 86 -0.05 -10.00 -17.14
N ASP A 87 0.33 -10.83 -18.11
CA ASP A 87 1.59 -11.58 -18.02
C ASP A 87 2.71 -10.52 -18.06
N ILE A 88 3.21 -10.11 -16.88
CA ILE A 88 4.19 -9.02 -16.74
C ILE A 88 5.51 -9.50 -17.36
N LEU A 89 5.61 -9.42 -18.69
CA LEU A 89 6.82 -9.57 -19.48
C LEU A 89 7.61 -8.26 -19.50
N TRP A 90 7.78 -7.64 -18.34
CA TRP A 90 8.47 -6.35 -18.21
C TRP A 90 10.00 -6.47 -18.40
N SER A 91 10.57 -7.68 -18.47
CA SER A 91 12.03 -7.85 -18.54
C SER A 91 12.57 -8.80 -19.62
N ARG A 92 11.82 -9.10 -20.70
CA ARG A 92 12.47 -9.69 -21.88
C ARG A 92 13.14 -8.59 -22.69
N GLU A 93 14.46 -8.44 -22.54
CA GLU A 93 15.27 -7.69 -23.50
C GLU A 93 15.01 -8.24 -24.91
N PRO A 94 14.89 -7.36 -25.93
CA PRO A 94 14.69 -7.82 -27.31
C PRO A 94 15.87 -8.69 -27.71
N GLU A 95 15.60 -9.89 -28.26
CA GLU A 95 16.64 -10.76 -28.76
C GLU A 95 17.49 -10.00 -29.80
N THR A 96 18.76 -9.77 -29.47
CA THR A 96 19.75 -9.29 -30.43
C THR A 96 19.91 -10.36 -31.48
N LYS A 97 19.28 -10.18 -32.63
CA LYS A 97 19.53 -11.03 -33.81
C LYS A 97 21.03 -10.96 -34.11
N SER A 98 21.75 -12.03 -33.83
CA SER A 98 23.08 -12.25 -34.38
C SER A 98 22.91 -12.46 -35.88
N THR A 99 23.11 -11.39 -36.64
CA THR A 99 23.32 -11.45 -38.09
C THR A 99 24.55 -12.31 -38.34
N ASN A 100 24.32 -13.56 -38.72
CA ASN A 100 25.31 -14.37 -39.42
C ASN A 100 24.84 -14.50 -40.87
N GLU A 101 25.37 -13.62 -41.72
CA GLU A 101 25.69 -13.90 -43.13
C GLU A 101 27.06 -13.29 -43.44
#